data_AF-A0A0P0WBV5-F1
#
_entry.id   AF-A0A0P0WBV5-F1
#
_cell.length_a   1.000
_cell.length_b   1.000
_cell.length_c   1.000
_cell.angle_alpha   90.00
_cell.angle_beta   90.00
_cell.angle_gamma   90.00
#
_symmetry.space_group_name_H-M   'P 1'
#
loop_
_entity.id
_entity.type
_entity.pdbx_description
1 polymer ?
#
loop_
_entity_poly.entity_id
_entity_poly.type
_entity_poly.pdbx_seq_one_letter_code
_entity_poly.pdbx_strand_id
1 'polypeptide(L)'
;MVNSKILRLSKLLDNTTSLQELWLNFETEKATDHLCVPVEEELIKRFVICKKSNINWEPSDFKHSNLSKLTIHGFQPNNIFMGYIRRVMKAAMNLEEILLHDDWCEDCESYYPVARYPQTKIERDLVKKAINEGITSPIKSIQFFHTSEAGTINIID
;
A
#
# COMPACT_ATOMS: atom_id res chain seq x y z
N MET A 1 2.85 16.91 -20.19
CA MET A 1 3.37 15.55 -19.94
C MET A 1 3.68 15.42 -18.45
N VAL A 2 2.84 14.75 -17.66
CA VAL A 2 3.23 14.42 -16.29
C VAL A 2 4.31 13.35 -16.39
N ASN A 3 5.55 13.73 -16.11
CA ASN A 3 6.66 12.80 -15.97
C ASN A 3 6.38 11.90 -14.78
N SER A 4 5.72 10.77 -15.01
CA SER A 4 5.66 9.71 -14.01
C SER A 4 7.10 9.22 -13.78
N LYS A 5 7.75 9.72 -12.74
CA LYS A 5 9.00 9.12 -12.28
C LYS A 5 8.65 7.70 -11.87
N ILE A 6 9.23 6.72 -12.55
CA ILE A 6 9.20 5.33 -12.12
C ILE A 6 9.88 5.29 -10.76
N LEU A 7 9.11 5.14 -9.69
CA LEU A 7 9.68 4.90 -8.36
C LEU A 7 10.20 3.47 -8.36
N ARG A 8 11.53 3.34 -8.45
CA ARG A 8 12.19 2.05 -8.28
C ARG A 8 12.28 1.78 -6.78
N LEU A 9 11.32 1.04 -6.25
CA LEU A 9 11.26 0.73 -4.83
C LEU A 9 12.52 -0.01 -4.34
N SER A 10 13.17 -0.81 -5.20
CA SER A 10 14.50 -1.38 -4.90
C SER A 10 15.51 -0.27 -4.58
N LYS A 11 15.69 0.72 -5.47
CA LYS A 11 16.59 1.85 -5.21
C LYS A 11 16.23 2.65 -3.96
N LEU A 12 14.95 2.78 -3.63
CA LEU A 12 14.53 3.48 -2.39
C LEU A 12 15.03 2.72 -1.16
N LEU A 13 14.82 1.41 -1.12
CA LEU A 13 15.27 0.54 -0.04
C LEU A 13 16.80 0.44 0.01
N ASP A 14 17.46 0.31 -1.14
CA ASP A 14 18.92 0.21 -1.26
C ASP A 14 19.62 1.46 -0.69
N ASN A 15 19.06 2.65 -0.91
CA ASN A 15 19.68 3.92 -0.50
C ASN A 15 19.33 4.37 0.93
N THR A 16 18.37 3.73 1.60
CA THR A 16 17.79 4.24 2.85
C THR A 16 17.86 3.21 3.96
N THR A 17 19.06 2.81 4.37
CA THR A 17 19.24 1.74 5.37
C THR A 17 18.58 2.02 6.73
N SER A 18 18.30 3.27 7.08
CA SER A 18 17.63 3.66 8.32
C SER A 18 16.10 3.61 8.26
N LEU A 19 15.50 3.26 7.11
CA LEU A 19 14.05 3.26 6.94
C LEU A 19 13.41 2.18 7.82
N GLN A 20 12.58 2.58 8.78
CA GLN A 20 11.88 1.65 9.68
C GLN A 20 10.45 1.34 9.22
N GLU A 21 9.84 2.30 8.51
CA GLU A 21 8.46 2.24 8.07
C GLU A 21 8.34 2.71 6.62
N LEU A 22 7.60 1.95 5.80
CA LEU A 22 7.33 2.27 4.41
C LEU A 22 5.84 2.48 4.20
N TRP A 23 5.45 3.65 3.72
CA TRP A 23 4.07 3.99 3.35
C TRP A 23 3.90 3.97 1.85
N LEU A 24 2.91 3.20 1.37
CA LEU A 24 2.49 3.19 -0.02
C LEU A 24 1.05 3.70 -0.09
N ASN A 25 0.86 4.87 -0.71
CA ASN A 25 -0.45 5.43 -0.98
C ASN A 25 -0.74 5.36 -2.50
N PHE A 26 -1.87 4.77 -2.87
CA PHE A 26 -2.29 4.53 -4.25
C PHE A 26 -3.53 5.33 -4.66
N GLU A 27 -3.86 6.41 -3.95
CA GLU A 27 -5.04 7.29 -4.18
C GLU A 27 -5.16 7.88 -5.62
N THR A 28 -4.19 7.66 -6.51
CA THR A 28 -3.90 8.63 -7.58
C THR A 28 -3.91 8.11 -9.02
N GLU A 29 -4.59 6.98 -9.30
CA GLU A 29 -5.01 6.67 -10.69
C GLU A 29 -6.53 6.43 -10.84
N LYS A 30 -7.33 6.85 -9.85
CA LYS A 30 -8.80 6.87 -9.93
C LYS A 30 -9.42 8.27 -10.00
N ALA A 31 -8.60 9.31 -10.08
CA ALA A 31 -9.07 10.69 -10.27
C ALA A 31 -9.88 10.92 -11.57
N THR A 32 -10.01 9.93 -12.46
CA THR A 32 -10.94 10.02 -13.60
C THR A 32 -12.34 9.51 -13.29
N ASP A 33 -12.51 8.54 -12.38
CA ASP A 33 -13.84 8.09 -11.94
C ASP A 33 -14.36 8.91 -10.74
N HIS A 34 -13.48 9.70 -10.12
CA HIS A 34 -13.70 10.41 -8.87
C HIS A 34 -13.36 11.91 -9.04
N LEU A 35 -14.32 12.69 -9.53
CA LEU A 35 -14.16 14.13 -9.77
C LEU A 35 -14.42 15.00 -8.50
N CYS A 36 -13.86 14.66 -7.32
CA CYS A 36 -14.09 15.48 -6.11
C CYS A 36 -13.18 16.72 -5.99
N VAL A 37 -12.06 16.83 -6.72
CA VAL A 37 -11.22 18.04 -6.65
C VAL A 37 -10.84 18.54 -8.04
N PRO A 38 -11.15 19.82 -8.40
CA PRO A 38 -10.56 20.46 -9.56
C PRO A 38 -9.05 20.50 -9.37
N VAL A 39 -8.32 19.78 -10.21
CA VAL A 39 -6.88 19.63 -10.06
C VAL A 39 -6.18 20.96 -10.32
N GLU A 40 -5.74 21.66 -9.27
CA GLU A 40 -4.73 22.70 -9.40
C GLU A 40 -3.35 22.06 -9.58
N GLU A 41 -2.63 22.49 -10.62
CA GLU A 41 -1.39 21.87 -11.14
C GLU A 41 -0.26 21.77 -10.09
N GLU A 42 -0.30 22.58 -9.03
CA GLU A 42 0.70 22.60 -7.96
C GLU A 42 0.55 21.46 -6.94
N LEU A 43 -0.67 21.00 -6.64
CA LEU A 43 -0.88 19.89 -5.70
C LEU A 43 -0.40 18.55 -6.29
N ILE A 44 -0.50 18.38 -7.61
CA ILE A 44 0.06 17.24 -8.35
C ILE A 44 1.59 17.10 -8.12
N LYS A 45 2.30 18.21 -7.85
CA LYS A 45 3.78 18.18 -7.71
C LYS A 45 4.26 17.65 -6.37
N ARG A 46 3.48 17.80 -5.29
CA ARG A 46 3.88 17.37 -3.94
C ARG A 46 3.58 15.90 -3.66
N PHE A 47 2.45 15.40 -4.15
CA PHE A 47 2.17 13.97 -4.16
C PHE A 47 2.93 13.34 -5.32
N VAL A 48 3.98 12.58 -5.04
CA VAL A 48 4.62 11.75 -6.07
C VAL A 48 3.66 10.61 -6.40
N ILE A 49 2.73 10.90 -7.31
CA ILE A 49 1.75 9.98 -7.88
C ILE A 49 2.52 8.95 -8.70
N CYS A 50 2.87 7.84 -8.07
CA CYS A 50 3.20 6.64 -8.81
C CYS A 50 1.89 6.14 -9.40
N LYS A 51 1.68 6.30 -10.71
CA LYS A 51 0.63 5.54 -11.42
C LYS A 51 0.70 4.10 -10.93
N LYS A 52 -0.45 3.47 -10.71
CA LYS A 52 -0.56 2.08 -10.24
C LYS A 52 0.28 1.12 -11.09
N SER A 53 0.48 1.50 -12.36
CA SER A 53 1.29 0.82 -13.38
C SER A 53 2.80 1.09 -13.36
N ASN A 54 3.30 2.13 -12.68
CA ASN A 54 4.67 2.62 -12.86
C ASN A 54 5.65 2.32 -11.71
N ILE A 55 5.25 1.57 -10.68
CA ILE A 55 6.22 1.02 -9.73
C ILE A 55 6.85 -0.22 -10.39
N ASN A 56 7.83 0.02 -11.26
CA ASN A 56 8.65 -1.06 -11.80
C ASN A 56 9.64 -1.52 -10.74
N TRP A 57 9.49 -2.77 -10.36
CA TRP A 57 10.42 -3.43 -9.47
C TRP A 57 11.36 -4.31 -10.28
N GLU A 58 12.60 -3.86 -10.45
CA GLU A 58 13.69 -4.72 -10.92
C GLU A 58 13.99 -5.73 -9.79
N PRO A 59 14.24 -7.01 -10.11
CA PRO A 59 14.76 -7.95 -9.13
C PRO A 59 16.02 -7.37 -8.49
N SER A 60 16.03 -7.29 -7.16
CA SER A 60 17.21 -6.91 -6.38
C SER A 60 17.42 -7.97 -5.31
N ASP A 61 18.66 -8.36 -5.09
CA ASP A 61 19.08 -9.23 -3.99
C ASP A 61 19.34 -8.43 -2.70
N PHE A 62 19.06 -7.12 -2.73
CA PHE A 62 19.21 -6.25 -1.58
C PHE A 62 18.32 -6.70 -0.42
N LYS A 63 18.92 -6.65 0.78
CA LYS A 63 18.28 -7.02 2.04
C LYS A 63 18.26 -5.81 2.96
N HIS A 64 17.06 -5.32 3.23
CA HIS A 64 16.79 -4.26 4.17
C HIS A 64 16.64 -4.82 5.58
N SER A 65 17.55 -4.48 6.50
CA SER A 65 17.54 -5.01 7.87
C SER A 65 16.68 -4.22 8.85
N ASN A 66 16.36 -2.95 8.55
CA ASN A 66 15.71 -2.07 9.52
C ASN A 66 14.22 -1.83 9.24
N LEU A 67 13.70 -2.28 8.09
CA LEU A 67 12.32 -2.06 7.70
C LEU A 67 11.48 -3.12 8.40
N SER A 68 10.74 -2.70 9.42
CA SER A 68 9.91 -3.58 10.24
C SER A 68 8.42 -3.40 9.99
N LYS A 69 8.02 -2.28 9.39
CA LYS A 69 6.61 -1.95 9.14
C LYS A 69 6.31 -1.53 7.70
N LEU A 70 5.25 -2.10 7.13
CA LEU A 70 4.70 -1.71 5.83
C LEU A 70 3.24 -1.27 5.98
N THR A 71 2.93 -0.06 5.51
CA THR A 71 1.57 0.49 5.51
C THR A 71 1.10 0.71 4.07
N ILE A 72 -0.09 0.22 3.74
CA ILE A 72 -0.69 0.37 2.40
C ILE A 72 -2.08 1.00 2.54
N HIS A 73 -2.28 2.16 1.90
CA HIS A 73 -3.59 2.79 1.75
C HIS A 73 -4.27 2.38 0.44
N GLY A 74 -5.60 2.29 0.46
CA GLY A 74 -6.39 1.84 -0.69
C GLY A 74 -6.12 0.38 -1.06
N PHE A 75 -5.81 -0.47 -0.09
CA PHE A 75 -5.45 -1.87 -0.33
C PHE A 75 -6.56 -2.62 -1.08
N GLN A 76 -6.16 -3.47 -2.03
CA GLN A 76 -7.05 -4.44 -2.68
C GLN A 76 -6.32 -5.79 -2.79
N PRO A 77 -6.98 -6.93 -2.52
CA PRO A 77 -6.41 -8.26 -2.64
C PRO A 77 -6.34 -8.71 -4.11
N ASN A 78 -5.70 -7.90 -4.96
CA ASN A 78 -5.41 -8.21 -6.34
C ASN A 78 -3.92 -8.49 -6.54
N ASN A 79 -3.55 -9.06 -7.69
CA ASN A 79 -2.17 -9.47 -7.97
C ASN A 79 -1.15 -8.32 -7.90
N ILE A 80 -1.57 -7.07 -8.08
CA ILE A 80 -0.68 -5.90 -8.05
C ILE A 80 -0.23 -5.64 -6.61
N PHE A 81 -1.16 -5.46 -5.67
CA PHE A 81 -0.84 -5.23 -4.25
C PHE A 81 -0.16 -6.44 -3.62
N MET A 82 -0.66 -7.66 -3.90
CA MET A 82 -0.05 -8.89 -3.41
C MET A 82 1.39 -9.05 -3.94
N GLY A 83 1.63 -8.69 -5.19
CA GLY A 83 2.95 -8.62 -5.77
C GLY A 83 3.85 -7.61 -5.07
N TYR A 84 3.31 -6.46 -4.65
CA TYR A 84 4.09 -5.48 -3.89
C TYR A 84 4.49 -6.02 -2.51
N ILE A 85 3.53 -6.52 -1.74
CA ILE A 85 3.77 -7.08 -0.41
C ILE A 85 4.86 -8.17 -0.45
N ARG A 86 4.74 -9.15 -1.36
CA ARG A 86 5.72 -10.25 -1.47
C ARG A 86 7.15 -9.78 -1.74
N ARG A 87 7.29 -8.74 -2.56
CA ARG A 87 8.60 -8.18 -2.86
C ARG A 87 9.16 -7.36 -1.70
N VAL A 88 8.32 -6.64 -0.92
CA VAL A 88 8.77 -5.99 0.32
C VAL A 88 9.23 -7.05 1.30
N MET A 89 8.45 -8.11 1.51
CA MET A 89 8.80 -9.22 2.39
C MET A 89 10.11 -9.92 1.98
N LYS A 90 10.39 -10.04 0.68
CA LYS A 90 11.66 -10.61 0.19
C LYS A 90 12.86 -9.69 0.50
N ALA A 91 12.67 -8.37 0.36
CA ALA A 91 13.73 -7.40 0.60
C ALA A 91 13.94 -7.13 2.10
N ALA A 92 12.87 -7.01 2.88
CA ALA A 92 12.89 -6.64 4.30
C ALA A 92 12.86 -7.87 5.21
N MET A 93 14.04 -8.35 5.60
CA MET A 93 14.17 -9.59 6.38
C MET A 93 13.57 -9.50 7.79
N ASN A 94 13.46 -8.28 8.32
CA ASN A 94 12.92 -8.00 9.65
C ASN A 94 11.53 -7.36 9.57
N LEU A 95 10.79 -7.56 8.47
CA LEU A 95 9.41 -7.09 8.39
C LEU A 95 8.56 -7.86 9.40
N GLU A 96 7.97 -7.14 10.34
CA GLU A 96 7.18 -7.70 11.45
C GLU A 96 5.69 -7.40 11.30
N GLU A 97 5.37 -6.27 10.67
CA GLU A 97 4.03 -5.72 10.61
C GLU A 97 3.63 -5.23 9.22
N ILE A 98 2.40 -5.55 8.83
CA ILE A 98 1.74 -5.03 7.64
C ILE A 98 0.40 -4.42 8.06
N LEU A 99 0.21 -3.13 7.79
CA LEU A 99 -1.03 -2.38 8.02
C LEU A 99 -1.71 -2.12 6.68
N LEU A 100 -2.93 -2.62 6.53
CA LEU A 100 -3.71 -2.51 5.30
C LEU A 100 -4.92 -1.62 5.58
N HIS A 101 -4.95 -0.44 4.96
CA HIS A 101 -6.05 0.50 5.07
C HIS A 101 -6.97 0.38 3.86
N ASP A 102 -8.24 0.69 4.07
CA ASP A 102 -9.20 0.88 3.01
C ASP A 102 -8.90 2.14 2.17
N ASP A 103 -9.74 2.37 1.16
CA ASP A 103 -9.69 3.54 0.28
C ASP A 103 -10.67 4.57 0.84
N TRP A 104 -10.16 5.56 1.57
CA TRP A 104 -10.94 6.67 2.07
C TRP A 104 -10.52 7.94 1.35
N CYS A 105 -11.51 8.76 0.99
CA CYS A 105 -11.26 10.06 0.40
C CYS A 105 -11.65 11.14 1.41
N GLU A 106 -10.66 11.89 1.88
CA GLU A 106 -10.86 13.07 2.71
C GLU A 106 -11.76 14.09 2.01
N ASP A 107 -11.52 14.37 0.72
CA ASP A 107 -12.22 15.43 -0.02
C ASP A 107 -13.71 15.15 -0.26
N CYS A 108 -14.11 13.88 -0.41
CA CYS A 108 -15.53 13.54 -0.56
C CYS A 108 -16.20 13.19 0.78
N GLU A 109 -15.44 13.10 1.89
CA GLU A 109 -15.90 12.55 3.17
C GLU A 109 -16.66 11.21 3.02
N SER A 110 -16.36 10.45 1.98
CA SER A 110 -17.17 9.30 1.57
C SER A 110 -16.31 8.08 1.30
N TYR A 111 -16.81 6.91 1.70
CA TYR A 111 -16.31 5.65 1.18
C TYR A 111 -16.64 5.54 -0.28
N TYR A 112 -15.63 5.26 -1.09
CA TYR A 112 -15.94 4.50 -2.29
C TYR A 112 -16.20 3.06 -1.88
N PRO A 113 -17.26 2.42 -2.38
CA PRO A 113 -17.42 0.98 -2.23
C PRO A 113 -16.27 0.34 -2.99
N VAL A 114 -15.14 0.15 -2.31
CA VAL A 114 -14.16 -0.81 -2.75
C VAL A 114 -14.84 -2.12 -2.50
N ALA A 115 -15.65 -2.57 -3.46
CA ALA A 115 -16.24 -3.91 -3.52
C ALA A 115 -15.15 -5.02 -3.54
N ARG A 116 -13.91 -4.67 -3.21
CA ARG A 116 -12.71 -5.49 -3.24
C ARG A 116 -11.91 -5.37 -1.94
N TYR A 117 -12.14 -4.40 -1.04
CA TYR A 117 -11.47 -4.42 0.26
C TYR A 117 -12.12 -5.50 1.14
N PRO A 118 -11.35 -6.34 1.85
CA PRO A 118 -11.90 -7.40 2.70
C PRO A 118 -12.85 -6.85 3.78
N GLN A 119 -14.13 -7.16 3.69
CA GLN A 119 -15.17 -6.68 4.61
C GLN A 119 -15.38 -7.64 5.77
N THR A 120 -15.28 -8.94 5.50
CA THR A 120 -15.51 -9.99 6.50
C THR A 120 -14.20 -10.50 7.08
N LYS A 121 -14.28 -11.05 8.31
CA LYS A 121 -13.16 -11.75 8.94
C LYS A 121 -12.62 -12.89 8.07
N ILE A 122 -13.51 -13.62 7.40
CA ILE A 122 -13.14 -14.72 6.49
C ILE A 122 -12.29 -14.20 5.33
N GLU A 123 -12.69 -13.10 4.69
CA GLU A 123 -11.90 -12.49 3.61
C GLU A 123 -10.53 -12.01 4.11
N ARG A 124 -10.47 -11.39 5.30
CA ARG A 124 -9.20 -10.96 5.90
C ARG A 124 -8.28 -12.14 6.19
N ASP A 125 -8.81 -13.22 6.78
CA ASP A 125 -8.04 -14.43 7.08
C ASP A 125 -7.50 -15.10 5.79
N LEU A 126 -8.28 -15.08 4.71
CA LEU A 126 -7.83 -15.54 3.39
C LEU A 126 -6.69 -14.67 2.85
N VAL A 127 -6.76 -13.35 3.00
CA VAL A 127 -5.67 -12.45 2.60
C VAL A 127 -4.42 -12.68 3.43
N LYS A 128 -4.53 -12.81 4.77
CA LYS A 128 -3.39 -13.13 5.65
C LYS A 128 -2.71 -14.43 5.23
N LYS A 129 -3.51 -15.45 4.91
CA LYS A 129 -3.01 -16.72 4.38
C LYS A 129 -2.29 -16.54 3.05
N ALA A 130 -2.84 -15.76 2.11
CA ALA A 130 -2.26 -15.52 0.79
C ALA A 130 -0.97 -14.68 0.82
N ILE A 131 -0.84 -13.77 1.80
CA ILE A 131 0.39 -13.00 2.04
C ILE A 131 1.51 -13.93 2.50
N ASN A 132 1.21 -14.83 3.43
CA ASN A 132 2.19 -15.74 4.04
C ASN A 132 2.40 -17.05 3.25
N GLU A 133 1.71 -17.25 2.13
CA GLU A 133 1.83 -18.44 1.31
C GLU A 133 3.24 -18.58 0.72
N GLY A 134 3.89 -19.72 0.97
CA GLY A 134 5.25 -20.01 0.49
C GLY A 134 6.37 -19.24 1.19
N ILE A 135 6.07 -18.53 2.28
CA ILE A 135 7.06 -17.74 3.05
C ILE A 135 7.56 -18.54 4.25
N THR A 136 8.88 -18.60 4.44
CA THR A 136 9.52 -19.34 5.55
C THR A 136 9.36 -18.67 6.91
N SER A 137 9.19 -17.34 6.93
CA SER A 137 8.98 -16.54 8.13
C SER A 137 7.70 -15.70 7.95
N PRO A 138 6.53 -16.26 8.27
CA PRO A 138 5.26 -15.55 8.15
C PRO A 138 5.24 -14.25 8.93
N ILE A 139 4.63 -13.22 8.37
CA ILE A 139 4.35 -11.96 9.07
C ILE A 139 3.32 -12.24 10.16
N LYS A 140 3.67 -11.88 11.40
CA LYS A 140 2.86 -12.15 12.59
C LYS A 140 1.74 -11.14 12.74
N SER A 141 2.01 -9.86 12.50
CA SER A 141 1.03 -8.78 12.59
C SER A 141 0.60 -8.36 11.19
N ILE A 142 -0.59 -8.78 10.77
CA ILE A 142 -1.24 -8.25 9.56
C ILE A 142 -2.58 -7.70 10.02
N GLN A 143 -2.71 -6.38 9.99
CA GLN A 143 -3.86 -5.67 10.52
C GLN A 143 -4.61 -4.96 9.41
N PHE A 144 -5.94 -4.98 9.53
CA PHE A 144 -6.84 -4.31 8.60
C PHE A 144 -7.46 -3.11 9.30
N PHE A 145 -7.43 -1.99 8.61
CA PHE A 145 -8.00 -0.74 9.08
C PHE A 145 -9.16 -0.33 8.20
N HIS A 146 -10.18 0.20 8.86
CA HIS A 146 -11.32 0.83 8.23
C HIS A 146 -11.44 2.23 8.78
N THR A 147 -11.41 3.22 7.90
CA THR A 147 -11.76 4.58 8.28
C THR A 147 -13.27 4.63 8.53
N SER A 148 -13.80 5.34 9.52
CA SER A 148 -15.25 5.50 9.74
C SER A 148 -15.82 6.64 8.87
N GLU A 149 -17.15 6.78 8.73
CA GLU A 149 -17.77 7.97 8.12
C GLU A 149 -17.33 9.27 8.80
N ALA A 150 -17.04 9.19 10.11
CA ALA A 150 -16.52 10.31 10.90
C ALA A 150 -14.99 10.51 10.74
N GLY A 151 -14.35 9.87 9.76
CA GLY A 151 -12.90 9.94 9.54
C GLY A 151 -12.06 9.21 10.60
N THR A 152 -12.67 8.37 11.45
CA THR A 152 -11.95 7.68 12.53
C THR A 152 -11.37 6.36 12.05
N ILE A 153 -10.06 6.16 12.16
CA ILE A 153 -9.42 4.90 11.76
C ILE A 153 -9.60 3.83 12.85
N ASN A 154 -10.23 2.71 12.49
CA ASN A 154 -10.48 1.58 13.37
C ASN A 154 -9.77 0.31 12.87
N ILE A 155 -9.23 -0.49 13.79
CA ILE A 155 -8.81 -1.86 13.49
C ILE A 155 -10.06 -2.73 13.39
N ILE A 156 -10.15 -3.53 12.32
CA ILE A 156 -11.33 -4.37 12.05
C ILE A 156 -11.08 -5.87 12.12
N ASP A 157 -9.93 -6.32 12.65
CA ASP A 157 -9.54 -7.74 12.66
C ASP A 157 -10.57 -8.71 13.29
#